data_AF-E4YAE7-F1
#
_entry.id   AF-E4YAE7-F1
#
_cell.length_a   1.000
_cell.length_b   1.000
_cell.length_c   1.000
_cell.angle_alpha   90.00
_cell.angle_beta   90.00
_cell.angle_gamma   90.00
#
_symmetry.space_group_name_H-M   'P 1'
#
loop_
_entity.id
_entity.type
_entity.pdbx_description
1 polymer ?
#
loop_
_entity_poly.entity_id
_entity_poly.type
_entity_poly.pdbx_seq_one_letter_code
_entity_poly.pdbx_strand_id
1 'polypeptide(L)'
;MASEWVDITEELAFDCAQLKLGQLVHEPGFSLHEAMTAIEIMHPQMDIGVKRTQTRVIHDVRSAASLGLIPWDNCSYSELISIFDTQFGALLCWLNGQNLAQTVYACHHIHVID
;
A
#
# COMPACT_ATOMS: atom_id res chain seq x y z
N MET A 1 17.25 -21.22 22.00
CA MET A 1 18.41 -20.87 21.14
C MET A 1 17.82 -20.46 19.80
N ALA A 2 17.96 -19.20 19.40
CA ALA A 2 17.53 -18.78 18.07
C ALA A 2 18.47 -19.46 17.05
N SER A 3 17.92 -20.09 16.01
CA SER A 3 18.76 -20.68 14.97
C SER A 3 19.54 -19.58 14.25
N GLU A 4 20.79 -19.89 13.89
CA GLU A 4 21.61 -19.00 13.07
C GLU A 4 21.06 -18.98 11.63
N TRP A 5 21.04 -17.81 11.00
CA TRP A 5 20.66 -17.69 9.60
C TRP A 5 21.79 -18.24 8.72
N VAL A 6 21.45 -19.09 7.76
CA VAL A 6 22.38 -19.66 6.79
C VAL A 6 22.04 -19.11 5.41
N ASP A 7 23.03 -18.58 4.69
CA ASP A 7 22.87 -18.14 3.31
C ASP A 7 22.86 -19.35 2.36
N ILE A 8 21.78 -19.46 1.58
CA ILE A 8 21.55 -20.54 0.60
C ILE A 8 21.42 -20.00 -0.84
N THR A 9 21.82 -18.75 -1.10
CA THR A 9 21.59 -18.07 -2.39
C THR A 9 22.18 -18.86 -3.57
N GLU A 10 23.42 -19.32 -3.46
CA GLU A 10 24.11 -20.07 -4.53
C GLU A 10 23.51 -21.48 -4.73
N GLU A 11 23.13 -22.15 -3.64
CA GLU A 11 22.50 -23.48 -3.68
C GLU A 11 21.14 -23.40 -4.39
N LEU A 12 20.32 -22.42 -4.02
CA LEU A 12 19.02 -22.18 -4.66
C LEU A 12 19.18 -21.85 -6.15
N ALA A 13 20.13 -20.99 -6.50
CA ALA A 13 20.38 -20.62 -7.90
C ALA A 13 20.85 -21.82 -8.74
N PHE A 14 21.71 -22.68 -8.17
CA PHE A 14 22.18 -23.90 -8.81
C PHE A 14 21.04 -24.88 -9.08
N ASP A 15 20.17 -25.12 -8.11
CA ASP A 15 19.03 -26.03 -8.27
C ASP A 15 17.97 -25.48 -9.23
N CYS A 16 17.67 -24.17 -9.18
CA CYS A 16 16.76 -23.53 -10.12
C CYS A 16 17.25 -23.62 -11.57
N ALA A 17 18.56 -23.59 -11.82
CA ALA A 17 19.14 -23.71 -13.16
C ALA A 17 18.90 -25.09 -13.81
N GLN A 18 18.55 -26.11 -13.02
CA GLN A 18 18.23 -27.45 -13.53
C GLN A 18 16.78 -27.57 -14.04
N LEU A 19 15.91 -26.59 -13.75
CA LEU A 19 14.52 -26.59 -14.22
C LEU A 19 14.46 -26.39 -15.73
N LYS A 20 13.67 -27.24 -16.40
CA LYS A 20 13.37 -27.08 -17.83
C LYS A 20 12.32 -26.01 -18.03
N LEU A 21 12.29 -25.44 -19.23
CA LEU A 21 11.25 -24.48 -19.61
C LEU A 21 9.85 -25.06 -19.36
N GLY A 22 9.03 -24.31 -18.63
CA GLY A 22 7.67 -24.72 -18.24
C GLY A 22 7.57 -25.55 -16.95
N GLN A 23 8.70 -25.88 -16.30
CA GLN A 23 8.68 -26.52 -14.98
C GLN A 23 8.60 -25.48 -13.87
N LEU A 24 7.89 -25.85 -12.80
CA LEU A 24 7.69 -25.06 -11.60
C LEU A 24 7.67 -26.01 -10.40
N VAL A 25 8.37 -25.63 -9.33
CA VAL A 25 8.33 -26.35 -8.05
C VAL A 25 7.38 -25.59 -7.14
N HIS A 26 6.31 -26.25 -6.70
CA HIS A 26 5.36 -25.71 -5.72
C HIS A 26 4.75 -26.87 -4.91
N GLU A 27 4.12 -26.53 -3.78
CA GLU A 27 3.41 -27.50 -2.95
C GLU A 27 2.17 -28.04 -3.71
N PRO A 28 1.87 -29.36 -3.67
CA PRO A 28 0.79 -29.95 -4.48
C PRO A 28 -0.62 -29.37 -4.25
N GLY A 29 -0.92 -28.84 -3.07
CA GLY A 29 -2.18 -28.17 -2.74
C GLY A 29 -2.23 -26.69 -3.12
N PHE A 30 -1.10 -26.07 -3.46
CA PHE A 30 -1.05 -24.67 -3.85
C PHE A 30 -1.54 -24.47 -5.30
N SER A 31 -2.55 -23.61 -5.46
CA SER A 31 -3.12 -23.31 -6.77
C SER A 31 -2.41 -22.13 -7.43
N LEU A 32 -2.03 -22.26 -8.70
CA LEU A 32 -1.44 -21.15 -9.46
C LEU A 32 -2.38 -19.96 -9.60
N HIS A 33 -3.69 -20.15 -9.42
CA HIS A 33 -4.63 -19.05 -9.38
C HIS A 33 -4.37 -18.10 -8.20
N GLU A 34 -3.91 -18.63 -7.06
CA GLU A 34 -3.58 -17.83 -5.88
C GLU A 34 -2.35 -16.97 -6.15
N ALA A 35 -1.37 -17.51 -6.87
CA ALA A 35 -0.17 -16.78 -7.30
C ALA A 35 -0.48 -15.58 -8.21
N MET A 36 -1.61 -15.56 -8.93
CA MET A 36 -1.99 -14.43 -9.78
C MET A 36 -2.30 -13.15 -8.97
N THR A 37 -2.55 -13.28 -7.68
CA THR A 37 -2.80 -12.14 -6.77
C THR A 37 -1.54 -11.67 -6.06
N ALA A 38 -0.42 -12.37 -6.24
CA ALA A 38 0.84 -12.04 -5.58
C ALA A 38 1.36 -10.66 -6.03
N ILE A 39 1.91 -9.92 -5.08
CA ILE A 39 2.55 -8.63 -5.37
C ILE A 39 3.95 -8.88 -5.91
N GLU A 40 4.25 -8.28 -7.05
CA GLU A 40 5.59 -8.29 -7.64
C GLU A 40 6.41 -7.12 -7.09
N ILE A 41 7.48 -7.44 -6.37
CA ILE A 41 8.42 -6.45 -5.81
C ILE A 41 9.17 -5.77 -6.96
N MET A 42 9.50 -4.49 -6.82
CA MET A 42 10.12 -3.64 -7.84
C MET A 42 9.25 -3.34 -9.08
N HIS A 43 8.01 -3.84 -9.16
CA HIS A 43 7.11 -3.52 -10.26
C HIS A 43 6.35 -2.19 -10.01
N PRO A 44 6.43 -1.17 -10.90
CA PRO A 44 5.91 0.17 -10.62
C PRO A 44 4.43 0.25 -10.25
N GLN A 45 3.59 -0.65 -10.78
CA GLN A 45 2.15 -0.65 -10.56
C GLN A 45 1.72 -1.53 -9.37
N MET A 46 2.54 -2.53 -9.01
CA MET A 46 2.18 -3.54 -8.00
C MET A 46 2.85 -3.23 -6.65
N ASP A 47 4.08 -2.71 -6.68
CA ASP A 47 4.87 -2.39 -5.50
C ASP A 47 4.74 -0.90 -5.14
N ILE A 48 4.18 -0.63 -3.95
CA ILE A 48 4.05 0.72 -3.39
C ILE A 48 5.41 1.32 -2.97
N GLY A 49 6.42 0.49 -2.71
CA GLY A 49 7.77 0.90 -2.35
C GLY A 49 8.57 1.44 -3.53
N VAL A 50 8.14 1.18 -4.76
CA VAL A 50 8.80 1.71 -5.97
C VAL A 50 8.53 3.19 -6.10
N LYS A 51 9.60 4.00 -6.17
CA LYS A 51 9.50 5.44 -6.41
C LYS A 51 8.84 5.70 -7.76
N ARG A 52 7.58 6.12 -7.72
CA ARG A 52 6.89 6.69 -8.88
C ARG A 52 7.38 8.11 -9.12
N THR A 53 7.31 8.59 -10.36
CA THR A 53 7.47 10.02 -10.67
C THR A 53 6.35 10.78 -9.95
N GLN A 54 6.61 11.22 -8.73
CA GLN A 54 5.65 11.95 -7.93
C GLN A 54 5.54 13.36 -8.50
N THR A 55 4.40 13.67 -9.12
CA THR A 55 4.04 15.04 -9.52
C THR A 55 3.71 15.92 -8.31
N ARG A 56 3.43 15.30 -7.16
CA ARG A 56 3.11 15.95 -5.89
C ARG A 56 3.71 15.17 -4.73
N VAL A 57 4.27 15.88 -3.76
CA VAL A 57 4.74 15.30 -2.50
C VAL A 57 3.53 14.83 -1.69
N ILE A 58 3.54 13.56 -1.31
CA ILE A 58 2.53 12.98 -0.41
C ILE A 58 3.12 12.98 1.00
N HIS A 59 2.46 13.67 1.92
CA HIS A 59 2.86 13.72 3.31
C HIS A 59 2.04 12.73 4.14
N ASP A 60 2.72 11.93 4.96
CA ASP A 60 2.05 11.20 6.04
C ASP A 60 1.48 12.17 7.08
N VAL A 61 0.61 11.68 7.96
CA VAL A 61 -0.08 12.47 8.98
C VAL A 61 0.87 13.28 9.85
N ARG A 62 1.99 12.69 10.28
CA ARG A 62 2.95 13.36 11.18
C ARG A 62 3.70 14.45 10.44
N SER A 63 4.17 14.16 9.23
CA SER A 63 4.85 15.14 8.38
C SER A 63 3.93 16.31 8.02
N ALA A 64 2.69 16.02 7.62
CA ALA A 64 1.71 17.04 7.26
C ALA A 64 1.32 17.92 8.46
N ALA A 65 1.19 17.33 9.66
CA ALA A 65 0.96 18.07 10.89
C ALA A 65 2.14 18.99 11.24
N SER A 66 3.38 18.50 11.13
CA SER A 66 4.59 19.29 11.41
C SER A 66 4.76 20.50 10.47
N LEU A 67 4.23 20.39 9.25
CA LEU A 67 4.24 21.44 8.24
C LEU A 67 3.03 22.38 8.34
N GLY A 68 2.10 22.15 9.28
CA GLY A 68 0.87 22.93 9.42
C GLY A 68 -0.09 22.80 8.23
N LEU A 69 0.00 21.69 7.47
CA LEU A 69 -0.83 21.45 6.28
C LEU A 69 -2.21 20.90 6.61
N ILE A 70 -2.43 20.48 7.86
CA ILE A 70 -3.70 19.94 8.33
C ILE A 70 -4.27 20.91 9.37
N PRO A 71 -5.49 21.42 9.15
CA PRO A 71 -6.15 22.29 10.12
C PRO A 71 -6.72 21.42 11.26
N TRP A 72 -5.94 21.25 12.33
CA TRP A 72 -6.34 20.44 13.49
C TRP A 72 -7.20 21.22 14.49
N ASP A 73 -6.79 22.46 14.79
CA ASP A 73 -7.41 23.33 15.79
C ASP A 73 -7.81 24.67 15.16
N ASN A 74 -8.81 25.33 15.73
CA ASN A 74 -9.28 26.65 15.31
C ASN A 74 -9.70 26.76 13.83
N CYS A 75 -10.19 25.66 13.25
CA CYS A 75 -10.72 25.65 11.89
C CYS A 75 -11.87 26.65 11.75
N SER A 76 -11.81 27.48 10.72
CA SER A 76 -12.95 28.29 10.32
C SER A 76 -14.12 27.41 9.91
N TYR A 77 -15.35 27.94 10.00
CA TYR A 77 -16.53 27.22 9.52
C TYR A 77 -16.41 26.80 8.05
N SER A 78 -15.74 27.61 7.22
CA SER A 78 -15.51 27.29 5.80
C SER A 78 -14.62 26.05 5.63
N GLU A 79 -13.55 25.94 6.42
CA GLU A 79 -12.64 24.79 6.36
C GLU A 79 -13.33 23.53 6.86
N LEU A 80 -14.07 23.61 7.97
CA LEU A 80 -14.85 22.48 8.48
C LEU A 80 -15.85 21.97 7.44
N ILE A 81 -16.61 22.87 6.82
CA ILE A 81 -17.56 22.51 5.76
C ILE A 81 -16.84 21.84 4.59
N SER A 82 -15.69 22.35 4.16
CA SER A 82 -14.91 21.76 3.07
C SER A 82 -14.39 20.36 3.40
N ILE A 83 -13.95 20.13 4.64
CA ILE A 83 -13.49 18.82 5.11
C ILE A 83 -14.65 17.84 5.11
N PHE A 84 -15.80 18.22 5.69
CA PHE A 84 -16.99 17.38 5.72
C PHE A 84 -17.51 17.07 4.32
N ASP A 85 -17.61 18.06 3.43
CA ASP A 85 -18.06 17.88 2.05
C ASP A 85 -17.17 16.89 1.28
N THR A 86 -15.85 17.05 1.39
CA THR A 86 -14.88 16.12 0.79
C THR A 86 -15.01 14.71 1.38
N GLN A 87 -15.19 14.61 2.70
CA GLN A 87 -15.34 13.32 3.39
C GLN A 87 -16.63 12.60 3.02
N PHE A 88 -17.75 13.33 2.90
CA PHE A 88 -19.02 12.78 2.43
C PHE A 88 -18.93 12.34 0.98
N GLY A 89 -18.26 13.12 0.12
CA GLY A 89 -17.96 12.70 -1.26
C GLY A 89 -17.15 11.40 -1.30
N ALA A 90 -16.08 11.30 -0.51
CA ALA A 90 -15.27 10.09 -0.40
C ALA A 90 -16.07 8.88 0.10
N LEU A 91 -16.95 9.09 1.09
CA LEU A 91 -17.86 8.05 1.60
C LEU A 91 -18.80 7.56 0.50
N LEU A 92 -19.40 8.47 -0.28
CA LEU A 92 -20.26 8.11 -1.41
C LEU A 92 -19.50 7.36 -2.49
N CYS A 93 -18.27 7.75 -2.81
CA CYS A 93 -17.41 7.02 -3.74
C CYS A 93 -17.16 5.58 -3.27
N TRP A 94 -16.87 5.39 -1.98
CA TRP A 94 -16.69 4.06 -1.40
C TRP A 94 -17.98 3.22 -1.48
N LEU A 95 -19.13 3.80 -1.12
CA LEU A 95 -20.43 3.12 -1.23
C LEU A 95 -20.79 2.76 -2.69
N ASN A 96 -20.25 3.50 -3.66
CA ASN A 96 -20.34 3.19 -5.09
C ASN A 96 -19.28 2.18 -5.59
N GLY A 97 -18.55 1.51 -4.69
CA GLY A 97 -17.63 0.41 -5.01
C GLY A 97 -16.18 0.81 -5.24
N GLN A 98 -15.80 2.07 -4.98
CA GLN A 98 -14.40 2.49 -5.00
C GLN A 98 -13.65 1.96 -3.77
N ASN A 99 -12.31 1.88 -3.86
CA ASN A 99 -11.50 1.33 -2.78
C ASN A 99 -11.50 2.25 -1.54
N LEU A 100 -11.66 1.67 -0.35
CA LEU A 100 -11.66 2.38 0.94
C LEU A 100 -10.35 3.13 1.22
N ALA A 101 -9.21 2.50 0.94
CA ALA A 101 -7.88 3.07 1.12
C ALA A 101 -7.65 4.31 0.24
N GLN A 102 -8.32 4.40 -0.90
CA GLN A 102 -8.20 5.51 -1.86
C GLN A 102 -9.28 6.58 -1.71
N THR A 103 -10.25 6.37 -0.82
CA THR A 103 -11.40 7.27 -0.62
C THR A 103 -11.45 7.75 0.82
N VAL A 104 -12.16 7.03 1.70
CA VAL A 104 -12.38 7.42 3.10
C VAL A 104 -11.05 7.57 3.84
N TYR A 105 -10.12 6.64 3.65
CA TYR A 105 -8.80 6.69 4.29
C TYR A 105 -7.81 7.63 3.59
N ALA A 106 -8.21 8.39 2.57
CA ALA A 106 -7.37 9.47 2.07
C ALA A 106 -7.35 10.69 3.03
N CYS A 107 -8.32 10.79 3.94
CA CYS A 107 -8.42 11.90 4.89
C CYS A 107 -7.53 11.69 6.13
N HIS A 108 -6.62 12.63 6.39
CA HIS A 108 -5.72 12.57 7.54
C HIS A 108 -6.46 12.60 8.90
N HIS A 109 -7.64 13.23 8.98
CA HIS A 109 -8.40 13.31 10.23
C HIS A 109 -8.92 11.96 10.72
N ILE A 110 -9.15 11.00 9.82
CA ILE A 110 -9.63 9.65 10.20
C ILE A 110 -8.52 8.84 10.88
N HIS A 111 -7.27 9.03 10.46
CA HIS A 111 -6.12 8.28 10.98
C HIS A 111 -5.68 8.72 12.38
N VAL A 112 -6.31 9.75 12.96
CA VAL A 112 -6.01 10.29 14.30
C VAL A 112 -7.10 9.92 15.32
N ILE A 113 -8.22 9.36 14.86
CA ILE A 113 -9.25 8.82 15.74
C ILE A 113 -8.83 7.38 16.09
N ASP A 114 -8.21 7.22 17.26
CA ASP A 114 -7.96 5.90 17.87
C ASP A 114 -9.28 5.20 18.28
#